data_AF-A0A957NYB0-F1
#
_entry.id   AF-A0A957NYB0-F1
#
_cell.length_a   1.000
_cell.length_b   1.000
_cell.length_c   1.000
_cell.angle_alpha   90.00
_cell.angle_beta   90.00
_cell.angle_gamma   90.00
#
_symmetry.space_group_name_H-M   'P 1'
#
loop_
_entity.id
_entity.type
_entity.pdbx_description
1 polymer ?
#
loop_
_entity_poly.entity_id
_entity_poly.type
_entity_poly.pdbx_seq_one_letter_code
_entity_poly.pdbx_strand_id
1 'polypeptide(L)' 'MAAHFKQRLKVRLGRTHQLRTDLADADFVAQLRSANRQLSDEQINSVARLFQTLESNPSENQLIQAVREIDEIVS' A
#
# COMPACT_ATOMS: atom_id res chain seq x y z
N MET A 1 9.39 5.04 11.77
CA MET A 1 9.74 4.04 10.73
C MET A 1 8.53 3.59 9.91
N ALA A 2 7.47 3.05 10.51
CA ALA A 2 6.31 2.52 9.76
C ALA A 2 5.58 3.57 8.88
N ALA A 3 5.41 4.80 9.36
CA ALA A 3 4.81 5.89 8.57
C ALA A 3 5.59 6.20 7.27
N HIS A 4 6.93 6.10 7.30
CA HIS A 4 7.75 6.31 6.12
C HIS A 4 7.56 5.21 5.08
N PHE A 5 7.38 3.95 5.52
CA PHE A 5 7.05 2.84 4.62
C PHE A 5 5.68 3.01 3.97
N LYS A 6 4.66 3.41 4.74
CA LYS A 6 3.33 3.74 4.20
C LYS A 6 3.41 4.82 3.13
N GLN A 7 4.15 5.90 3.40
CA GLN A 7 4.28 6.99 2.45
C GLN A 7 5.01 6.56 1.17
N ARG A 8 6.07 5.75 1.28
CA ARG A 8 6.74 5.18 0.10
C ARG A 8 5.80 4.32 -0.73
N LEU A 9 4.96 3.51 -0.09
CA LEU A 9 3.98 2.67 -0.76
C LEU A 9 2.98 3.53 -1.56
N LYS A 10 2.39 4.53 -0.90
CA LYS A 10 1.46 5.47 -1.56
C LYS A 10 2.10 6.17 -2.74
N VAL A 11 3.32 6.69 -2.58
CA VAL A 11 4.05 7.36 -3.66
C VAL A 11 4.29 6.45 -4.85
N ARG A 12 4.68 5.18 -4.61
CA ARG A 12 4.98 4.24 -5.69
C ARG A 12 3.72 3.81 -6.43
N LEU A 13 2.69 3.38 -5.70
CA LEU A 13 1.38 3.03 -6.29
C LEU A 13 0.72 4.24 -6.97
N GLY A 14 0.84 5.43 -6.39
CA GLY A 14 0.31 6.66 -6.97
C GLY A 14 1.00 7.05 -8.28
N ARG A 15 2.31 6.82 -8.39
CA ARG A 15 3.01 7.00 -9.68
C ARG A 15 2.59 5.98 -10.72
N THR A 16 2.49 4.70 -10.35
CA THR A 16 2.15 3.62 -11.28
C THR A 16 0.72 3.74 -11.80
N HIS A 17 -0.23 4.09 -10.93
CA HIS A 17 -1.67 4.08 -11.23
C HIS A 17 -2.31 5.48 -11.29
N GLN A 18 -1.49 6.55 -11.32
CA GLN A 18 -1.96 7.94 -11.34
C GLN A 18 -2.91 8.30 -10.18
N LEU A 19 -2.62 7.78 -8.98
CA LEU A 19 -3.42 7.98 -7.78
C LEU A 19 -2.90 9.15 -6.95
N ARG A 20 -3.81 9.73 -6.18
CA ARG A 20 -3.50 10.78 -5.21
C ARG A 20 -2.86 10.19 -3.98
N THR A 21 -1.70 10.70 -3.57
CA THR A 21 -0.89 10.12 -2.48
C THR A 21 -1.01 10.89 -1.17
N ASP A 22 -1.71 12.02 -1.21
CA ASP A 22 -2.05 12.90 -0.09
C ASP A 22 -3.31 12.44 0.67
N LEU A 23 -3.97 11.39 0.19
CA LEU A 23 -5.18 10.84 0.78
C LEU A 23 -4.90 10.08 2.09
N ALA A 24 -5.91 10.01 2.95
CA ALA A 24 -5.90 9.09 4.09
C ALA A 24 -5.81 7.62 3.61
N ASP A 25 -5.35 6.71 4.46
CA ASP A 25 -5.10 5.31 4.08
C ASP A 25 -6.36 4.63 3.52
N ALA A 26 -7.51 4.82 4.19
CA ALA A 26 -8.79 4.28 3.74
C ALA A 26 -9.23 4.85 2.38
N ASP A 27 -9.09 6.16 2.19
CA ASP A 27 -9.44 6.84 0.94
C ASP A 27 -8.51 6.42 -0.21
N PHE A 28 -7.22 6.21 0.08
CA PHE A 28 -6.25 5.70 -0.88
C PHE A 28 -6.62 4.29 -1.37
N VAL A 29 -7.00 3.39 -0.44
CA VAL A 29 -7.46 2.03 -0.78
C VAL A 29 -8.78 2.06 -1.56
N ALA A 30 -9.70 2.95 -1.21
CA ALA A 30 -10.92 3.16 -2.00
C ALA A 30 -10.59 3.67 -3.41
N GLN A 31 -9.62 4.57 -3.54
CA GLN A 31 -9.17 5.06 -4.83
C GLN A 31 -8.55 3.95 -5.67
N LEU A 32 -7.68 3.11 -5.07
CA LEU A 32 -7.13 1.90 -5.70
C LEU A 32 -8.23 0.98 -6.24
N ARG A 33 -9.30 0.74 -5.47
CA ARG A 33 -10.47 -0.05 -5.93
C ARG A 33 -11.19 0.61 -7.10
N SER A 34 -11.37 1.93 -7.03
CA SER A 34 -12.14 2.68 -8.03
C SER A 34 -11.40 2.91 -9.35
N ALA A 35 -10.07 3.02 -9.30
CA ALA A 35 -9.24 3.30 -10.46
C ALA A 35 -9.08 2.07 -11.39
N ASN A 36 -9.70 0.94 -11.04
CA ASN A 36 -9.08 -0.33 -11.36
C ASN A 36 -9.60 -1.04 -12.61
N ARG A 37 -8.71 -1.10 -13.60
CA ARG A 37 -8.63 -2.16 -14.61
C ARG A 37 -7.30 -2.95 -14.53
N GLN A 38 -6.40 -2.67 -13.58
CA GLN A 38 -5.00 -3.14 -13.62
C GLN A 38 -4.53 -3.96 -12.41
N LEU A 39 -4.98 -3.66 -11.19
CA LEU A 39 -4.68 -4.45 -10.00
C LEU A 39 -5.82 -5.46 -9.74
N SER A 40 -5.50 -6.63 -9.21
CA SER A 40 -6.51 -7.57 -8.75
C SER A 40 -7.06 -7.17 -7.37
N ASP A 41 -8.27 -7.64 -7.05
CA ASP A 41 -8.83 -7.48 -5.70
C ASP A 41 -7.92 -8.05 -4.60
N GLU A 42 -7.16 -9.10 -4.93
CA GLU A 42 -6.16 -9.70 -4.04
C GLU A 42 -5.02 -8.73 -3.74
N GLN A 43 -4.47 -8.05 -4.75
CA GLN A 43 -3.44 -7.04 -4.56
C GLN A 43 -3.94 -5.85 -3.72
N ILE A 44 -5.16 -5.39 -3.97
CA ILE A 44 -5.79 -4.32 -3.18
C ILE A 44 -5.95 -4.75 -1.72
N ASN A 45 -6.41 -5.98 -1.48
CA ASN A 45 -6.58 -6.50 -0.12
C ASN A 45 -5.23 -6.68 0.59
N SER A 46 -4.16 -6.98 -0.13
CA SER A 46 -2.80 -7.00 0.41
C SER A 46 -2.34 -5.58 0.81
N VAL A 47 -2.55 -4.56 -0.03
CA VAL A 47 -2.26 -3.16 0.33
C VAL A 47 -3.01 -2.73 1.60
N ALA A 48 -4.29 -3.09 1.71
CA ALA A 48 -5.09 -2.77 2.90
C ALA A 48 -4.53 -3.44 4.17
N ARG A 49 -4.17 -4.73 4.10
CA ARG A 49 -3.55 -5.47 5.21
C ARG A 49 -2.19 -4.90 5.60
N LEU A 50 -1.39 -4.47 4.63
CA LEU A 50 -0.10 -3.82 4.85
C LEU A 50 -0.28 -2.52 5.64
N PHE A 51 -1.24 -1.67 5.26
CA PHE A 51 -1.50 -0.44 6.00
C PHE A 51 -1.92 -0.69 7.44
N GLN A 52 -2.80 -1.67 7.70
CA GLN A 52 -3.19 -2.05 9.06
C GLN A 52 -2.00 -2.59 9.89
N THR A 53 -1.16 -3.43 9.26
CA THR A 53 0.03 -4.00 9.90
C THR A 53 1.02 -2.90 10.29
N LEU A 54 1.25 -1.94 9.38
CA LEU A 54 2.12 -0.79 9.62
C LEU A 54 1.56 0.18 10.67
N GLU A 55 0.26 0.19 10.90
CA GLU A 55 -0.40 1.00 11.94
C GLU A 55 -0.28 0.37 13.33
N SER A 56 -0.20 -0.97 13.39
CA SER A 56 -0.22 -1.75 14.63
C SER A 56 1.15 -1.93 15.28
N ASN A 57 2.08 -1.00 15.03
CA ASN A 57 3.46 -1.02 15.51
C ASN A 57 4.18 -2.37 15.22
N PRO A 58 4.40 -2.68 13.93
CA PRO A 58 4.86 -3.99 13.49
C PRO A 58 6.28 -4.30 13.97
N SER A 59 6.54 -5.59 14.18
CA SER A 59 7.90 -6.10 14.37
C SER A 59 8.76 -5.86 13.12
N GLU A 60 10.08 -5.89 13.28
CA GLU A 60 11.03 -5.72 12.19
C GLU A 60 10.83 -6.76 11.07
N ASN A 61 10.54 -8.02 11.43
CA ASN A 61 10.22 -9.07 10.45
C ASN A 61 8.96 -8.76 9.65
N GLN A 62 7.92 -8.23 10.29
CA GLN A 62 6.69 -7.81 9.60
C GLN A 62 6.95 -6.61 8.67
N LEU A 63 7.84 -5.70 9.05
CA LEU A 63 8.26 -4.60 8.16
C LEU A 63 9.01 -5.12 6.93
N ILE A 64 9.93 -6.07 7.09
CA ILE A 64 10.68 -6.68 5.98
C ILE A 64 9.74 -7.42 5.04
N GLN A 65 8.81 -8.20 5.58
CA GLN A 65 7.83 -8.93 4.79
C GLN A 65 6.88 -7.96 4.07
N ALA A 66 6.46 -6.90 4.74
CA ALA A 66 5.66 -5.84 4.15
C ALA A 66 6.35 -5.18 2.94
N VAL A 67 7.66 -4.90 3.03
CA VAL A 67 8.42 -4.33 1.92
C VAL A 67 8.49 -5.26 0.72
N ARG A 68 8.64 -6.58 0.95
CA ARG A 68 8.66 -7.57 -0.14
C ARG A 68 7.31 -7.66 -0.86
N GLU A 69 6.22 -7.74 -0.11
CA GLU A 69 4.86 -7.76 -0.69
C GLU A 69 4.58 -6.48 -1.48
N ILE A 70 5.10 -5.34 -1.02
CA ILE A 70 5.02 -4.09 -1.78
C ILE A 70 5.75 -4.23 -3.11
N ASP A 71 7.01 -4.65 -3.12
CA ASP A 71 7.78 -4.77 -4.36
C ASP A 71 7.13 -5.72 -5.38
N GLU A 72 6.46 -6.78 -4.93
CA GLU A 72 5.67 -7.68 -5.81
C GLU A 72 4.43 -7.01 -6.44
N ILE A 73 3.78 -6.09 -5.72
CA ILE A 73 2.57 -5.39 -6.20
C ILE A 73 2.94 -4.28 -7.21
N VAL A 74 4.11 -3.66 -7.07
CA VAL A 74 4.56 -2.54 -7.93
C VAL A 74 5.64 -2.92 -8.97
N SER A 75 6.00 -4.20 -9.09
CA SER A 75 6.88 -4.72 -10.16
C SER A 75 6.12 -5.02 -11.44
#